data_AF-A0A3M2D8I3-F1
#
_entry.id   AF-A0A3M2D8I3-F1
#
_cell.length_a   1.000
_cell.length_b   1.000
_cell.length_c   1.000
_cell.angle_alpha   90.00
_cell.angle_beta   90.00
_cell.angle_gamma   90.00
#
_symmetry.space_group_name_H-M   'P 1'
#
loop_
_entity.id
_entity.type
_entity.pdbx_description
1 polymer ?
#
loop_
_entity_poly.entity_id
_entity_poly.type
_entity_poly.pdbx_seq_one_letter_code
_entity_poly.pdbx_strand_id
1 'polypeptide(L)'
;MIKNENTSEEVVIKVNDRRKFNLDGTLREGVVIERKEEEKKSIDAEEKLRSAESEKKQEQTGSQKNDENSSMFISFLSTIAGNIAGVLGVTPHPITGQKMVDLEAGRYWIDVLAMLKEKTKGNLSAEEESFLNEILAETRMQYVQMVRLTEERLKAQAAKKFSAKDILGKR
;
A
#
# COMPACT_ATOMS: atom_id res chain seq x y z
N MET A 1 -64.56 -22.22 35.89
CA MET A 1 -63.25 -22.15 36.56
C MET A 1 -62.73 -23.58 36.74
N ILE A 2 -61.82 -23.99 35.87
CA ILE A 2 -61.19 -25.32 35.87
C ILE A 2 -60.00 -25.26 36.85
N LYS A 3 -59.93 -26.19 37.80
CA LYS A 3 -58.74 -26.38 38.65
C LYS A 3 -57.95 -27.58 38.12
N ASN A 4 -56.91 -27.27 37.35
CA ASN A 4 -55.75 -28.10 37.00
C ASN A 4 -54.85 -28.28 38.24
N GLU A 5 -53.94 -29.25 38.41
CA GLU A 5 -53.66 -30.58 37.85
C GLU A 5 -52.40 -31.08 38.60
N ASN A 6 -52.18 -32.40 38.51
CA ASN A 6 -50.87 -33.08 38.48
C ASN A 6 -50.05 -33.25 39.77
N THR A 7 -50.35 -34.39 40.39
CA THR A 7 -49.40 -35.30 41.05
C THR A 7 -48.16 -35.56 40.17
N SER A 8 -46.99 -35.41 40.76
CA SER A 8 -45.67 -35.62 40.16
C SER A 8 -45.38 -37.11 39.93
N GLU A 9 -45.46 -37.56 38.68
CA GLU A 9 -44.89 -38.84 38.24
C GLU A 9 -43.40 -38.66 37.95
N GLU A 10 -42.53 -39.48 38.57
CA GLU A 10 -41.09 -39.46 38.30
C GLU A 10 -40.80 -39.92 36.87
N VAL A 11 -40.29 -39.01 36.04
CA VAL A 11 -39.90 -39.30 34.66
C VAL A 11 -38.57 -40.06 34.66
N VAL A 12 -38.62 -41.37 34.40
CA VAL A 12 -37.43 -42.22 34.23
C VAL A 12 -36.86 -42.00 32.82
N ILE A 13 -35.79 -41.22 32.69
CA ILE A 13 -35.13 -40.94 31.41
C ILE A 13 -34.10 -42.04 31.11
N LYS A 14 -34.39 -42.88 30.10
CA LYS A 14 -33.44 -43.89 29.61
C LYS A 14 -32.54 -43.28 28.51
N VAL A 15 -31.33 -42.88 28.88
CA VAL A 15 -30.32 -42.37 27.95
C VAL A 15 -29.51 -43.53 27.38
N ASN A 16 -29.76 -43.89 26.12
CA ASN A 16 -28.92 -44.86 25.40
C ASN A 16 -27.68 -44.15 24.82
N ASP A 17 -26.54 -44.31 25.49
CA ASP A 17 -25.25 -43.77 25.03
C ASP A 17 -24.66 -44.60 23.88
N ARG A 18 -24.57 -43.98 22.69
CA ARG A 18 -24.05 -44.59 21.44
C ARG A 18 -22.54 -44.38 21.24
N ARG A 19 -21.82 -43.79 22.20
CA ARG A 19 -20.39 -43.50 22.04
C ARG A 19 -19.56 -44.79 22.01
N LYS A 20 -18.51 -44.77 21.18
CA LYS A 20 -17.55 -45.87 21.00
C LYS A 20 -16.56 -46.02 22.17
N PHE A 21 -16.52 -45.01 23.04
CA PHE A 21 -15.61 -44.88 24.17
C PHE A 21 -16.40 -44.76 25.47
N ASN A 22 -15.87 -45.38 26.51
CA ASN A 22 -16.33 -45.23 27.88
C ASN A 22 -15.89 -43.87 28.46
N LEU A 23 -16.43 -43.51 29.62
CA LEU A 23 -16.15 -42.24 30.30
C LEU A 23 -14.68 -42.10 30.73
N ASP A 24 -13.99 -43.23 30.91
CA ASP A 24 -12.56 -43.36 31.25
C ASP A 24 -11.64 -43.34 30.01
N GLY A 25 -12.21 -43.15 28.81
CA GLY A 25 -11.48 -43.13 27.54
C GLY A 25 -11.15 -44.52 26.98
N THR A 26 -11.58 -45.60 27.62
CA THR A 26 -11.37 -46.96 27.10
C THR A 26 -12.39 -47.31 26.01
N LEU A 27 -12.03 -48.22 25.10
CA LEU A 27 -12.97 -48.76 24.11
C LEU A 27 -13.97 -49.69 24.78
N ARG A 28 -15.23 -49.63 24.34
CA ARG A 28 -16.25 -50.60 24.76
C ARG A 28 -15.96 -51.99 24.20
N GLU A 29 -16.10 -53.03 25.05
CA GLU A 29 -15.95 -54.43 24.65
C GLU A 29 -16.85 -54.75 23.44
N GLY A 30 -16.24 -55.30 22.38
CA GLY A 30 -16.92 -55.63 21.11
C GLY A 30 -16.81 -54.57 20.00
N VAL A 31 -16.16 -53.42 20.21
CA VAL A 31 -15.90 -52.43 19.16
C VAL A 31 -14.48 -52.60 18.60
N VAL A 32 -14.35 -53.18 17.40
CA VAL A 32 -13.08 -53.21 16.66
C VAL A 32 -12.93 -51.89 15.90
N ILE A 33 -11.90 -51.09 16.23
CA ILE A 33 -11.47 -49.98 15.37
C ILE A 33 -10.53 -50.57 14.31
N GLU A 34 -11.06 -50.85 13.13
CA GLU A 34 -10.22 -51.07 11.96
C GLU A 34 -9.47 -49.76 11.66
N ARG A 35 -8.17 -49.74 11.99
CA ARG A 35 -7.29 -48.63 11.66
C ARG A 35 -6.97 -48.72 10.16
N LYS A 36 -7.86 -48.16 9.35
CA LYS A 36 -7.70 -48.11 7.91
C LYS A 36 -6.55 -47.15 7.58
N GLU A 37 -5.39 -47.69 7.21
CA GLU A 37 -4.17 -46.95 6.83
C GLU A 37 -4.31 -46.09 5.55
N GLU A 38 -5.53 -45.79 5.09
CA GLU A 38 -5.81 -45.07 3.84
C GLU A 38 -5.99 -43.55 4.02
N GLU A 39 -6.06 -43.02 5.24
CA GLU A 39 -6.31 -41.58 5.48
C GLU A 39 -5.09 -40.66 5.43
N LYS A 40 -3.88 -41.16 5.15
CA LYS A 40 -2.70 -40.28 4.95
C LYS A 40 -2.55 -39.74 3.52
N LYS A 41 -3.28 -40.28 2.54
CA LYS A 41 -3.23 -39.80 1.14
C LYS A 41 -4.32 -38.77 0.79
N SER A 42 -5.40 -38.72 1.54
CA SER A 42 -6.52 -37.80 1.27
C SER A 42 -6.29 -36.39 1.84
N ILE A 43 -5.60 -36.26 2.97
CA ILE A 43 -5.36 -34.96 3.61
C ILE A 43 -4.44 -34.07 2.76
N ASP A 44 -3.36 -34.62 2.19
CA ASP A 44 -2.44 -33.88 1.31
C ASP A 44 -3.08 -33.45 -0.03
N ALA A 45 -4.04 -34.23 -0.53
CA ALA A 45 -4.76 -33.91 -1.78
C ALA A 45 -5.82 -32.82 -1.55
N GLU A 46 -6.50 -32.86 -0.41
CA GLU A 46 -7.56 -31.92 -0.06
C GLU A 46 -7.02 -30.58 0.45
N GLU A 47 -5.84 -30.57 1.09
CA GLU A 47 -5.10 -29.33 1.42
C GLU A 47 -4.53 -28.65 0.17
N LYS A 48 -4.01 -29.41 -0.81
CA LYS A 48 -3.56 -28.90 -2.12
C LYS A 48 -4.70 -28.40 -3.02
N LEU A 49 -5.87 -29.04 -2.99
CA LEU A 49 -7.03 -28.54 -3.73
C LEU A 49 -7.63 -27.29 -3.08
N ARG A 50 -7.65 -27.20 -1.74
CA ARG A 50 -8.14 -26.01 -1.03
C ARG A 50 -7.19 -24.82 -1.15
N SER A 51 -5.87 -25.03 -1.21
CA SER A 51 -4.92 -23.96 -1.53
C SER A 51 -5.05 -23.52 -3.00
N ALA A 52 -5.19 -24.45 -3.95
CA ALA A 52 -5.35 -24.13 -5.37
C ALA A 52 -6.70 -23.48 -5.74
N GLU A 53 -7.80 -23.80 -5.02
CA GLU A 53 -9.10 -23.14 -5.20
C GLU A 53 -9.19 -21.79 -4.47
N SER A 54 -8.47 -21.62 -3.36
CA SER A 54 -8.34 -20.31 -2.68
C SER A 54 -7.48 -19.34 -3.50
N GLU A 55 -6.44 -19.84 -4.19
CA GLU A 55 -5.64 -19.07 -5.15
C GLU A 55 -6.46 -18.67 -6.39
N LYS A 56 -7.20 -19.62 -7.02
CA LYS A 56 -7.98 -19.32 -8.24
C LYS A 56 -9.20 -18.42 -8.04
N LYS A 57 -9.86 -18.42 -6.87
CA LYS A 57 -10.99 -17.52 -6.58
C LYS A 57 -10.55 -16.12 -6.14
N GLN A 58 -9.33 -15.96 -5.62
CA GLN A 58 -8.76 -14.65 -5.32
C GLN A 58 -8.17 -13.97 -6.57
N GLU A 59 -7.67 -14.73 -7.55
CA GLU A 59 -7.10 -14.18 -8.79
C GLU A 59 -8.10 -13.44 -9.69
N GLN A 60 -9.38 -13.85 -9.76
CA GLN A 60 -10.31 -13.26 -10.73
C GLN A 60 -11.02 -11.96 -10.26
N THR A 61 -10.94 -11.62 -8.98
CA THR A 61 -11.48 -10.34 -8.45
C THR A 61 -10.41 -9.47 -7.77
N GLY A 62 -9.28 -10.06 -7.36
CA GLY A 62 -8.13 -9.36 -6.79
C GLY A 62 -7.16 -8.78 -7.82
N SER A 63 -7.02 -9.39 -9.00
CA SER A 63 -6.09 -8.90 -10.03
C SER A 63 -6.48 -7.51 -10.54
N GLN A 64 -7.76 -7.29 -10.88
CA GLN A 64 -8.23 -5.98 -11.33
C GLN A 64 -8.08 -4.88 -10.26
N LYS A 65 -8.29 -5.22 -8.99
CA LYS A 65 -8.21 -4.25 -7.89
C LYS A 65 -6.76 -3.84 -7.57
N ASN A 66 -5.81 -4.77 -7.72
CA ASN A 66 -4.38 -4.45 -7.61
C ASN A 66 -3.88 -3.63 -8.79
N ASP A 67 -4.36 -3.91 -10.01
CA ASP A 67 -4.01 -3.14 -11.20
C ASP A 67 -4.56 -1.70 -11.14
N GLU A 68 -5.79 -1.53 -10.63
CA GLU A 68 -6.39 -0.21 -10.37
C GLU A 68 -5.59 0.58 -9.32
N ASN A 69 -5.23 -0.06 -8.20
CA ASN A 69 -4.46 0.59 -7.13
C ASN A 69 -3.05 0.98 -7.60
N SER A 70 -2.37 0.12 -8.36
CA SER A 70 -1.07 0.41 -8.97
C SER A 70 -1.16 1.62 -9.90
N SER A 71 -2.19 1.66 -10.75
CA SER A 71 -2.45 2.79 -11.65
C SER A 71 -2.72 4.10 -10.89
N MET A 72 -3.46 4.03 -9.77
CA MET A 72 -3.69 5.18 -8.90
C MET A 72 -2.40 5.68 -8.24
N PHE A 73 -1.52 4.77 -7.81
CA PHE A 73 -0.23 5.13 -7.23
C PHE A 73 0.68 5.83 -8.24
N ILE A 74 0.81 5.30 -9.46
CA ILE A 74 1.56 5.93 -10.55
C ILE A 74 0.99 7.31 -10.90
N SER A 75 -0.34 7.44 -10.94
CA SER A 75 -1.02 8.71 -11.17
C SER A 75 -0.77 9.73 -10.05
N PHE A 76 -0.72 9.27 -8.80
CA PHE A 76 -0.38 10.09 -7.65
C PHE A 76 1.06 10.59 -7.71
N LEU A 77 2.03 9.72 -8.03
CA LEU A 77 3.43 10.10 -8.22
C LEU A 77 3.59 11.11 -9.36
N SER A 78 2.86 10.92 -10.47
CA SER A 78 2.83 11.86 -11.60
C SER A 78 2.27 13.24 -11.20
N THR A 79 1.27 13.26 -10.31
CA THR A 79 0.72 14.52 -9.77
C THR A 79 1.76 15.26 -8.93
N ILE A 80 2.53 14.55 -8.09
CA ILE A 80 3.63 15.16 -7.33
C ILE A 80 4.72 15.69 -8.27
N ALA A 81 5.09 14.92 -9.29
CA ALA A 81 6.05 15.36 -10.30
C ALA A 81 5.57 16.64 -11.02
N GLY A 82 4.29 16.72 -11.36
CA GLY A 82 3.67 17.93 -11.92
C GLY A 82 3.73 19.13 -10.97
N ASN A 83 3.51 18.92 -9.67
CA ASN A 83 3.67 19.97 -8.66
C ASN A 83 5.12 20.46 -8.59
N ILE A 84 6.10 19.55 -8.61
CA ILE A 84 7.53 19.88 -8.64
C ILE A 84 7.87 20.72 -9.88
N ALA A 85 7.43 20.29 -11.06
CA ALA A 85 7.64 21.02 -12.31
C ALA A 85 7.01 22.43 -12.27
N GLY A 86 5.82 22.55 -11.66
CA GLY A 86 5.14 23.83 -11.44
C GLY A 86 5.92 24.77 -10.52
N VAL A 87 6.33 24.32 -9.34
CA VAL A 87 7.05 25.16 -8.36
C VAL A 87 8.48 25.49 -8.80
N LEU A 88 9.13 24.60 -9.56
CA LEU A 88 10.42 24.87 -10.18
C LEU A 88 10.31 25.83 -11.39
N GLY A 89 9.10 26.29 -11.74
CA GLY A 89 8.90 27.28 -12.79
C GLY A 89 9.22 26.77 -14.20
N VAL A 90 9.18 25.44 -14.40
CA VAL A 90 9.24 24.81 -15.72
C VAL A 90 8.00 25.24 -16.53
N THR A 91 6.87 25.43 -15.84
CA THR A 91 5.59 25.91 -16.39
C THR A 91 5.22 27.28 -15.79
N PRO A 92 4.80 28.27 -16.58
CA PRO A 92 4.36 29.57 -16.06
C PRO A 92 3.07 29.41 -15.22
N HIS A 93 2.97 30.16 -14.12
CA HIS A 93 1.76 30.13 -13.28
C HIS A 93 0.54 30.64 -14.09
N PRO A 94 -0.55 29.85 -14.22
CA PRO A 94 -1.62 30.10 -15.18
C PRO A 94 -2.40 31.41 -14.92
N ILE A 95 -2.38 31.91 -13.69
CA ILE A 95 -3.11 33.12 -13.28
C ILE A 95 -2.24 34.37 -13.35
N THR A 96 -0.94 34.28 -13.08
CA THR A 96 -0.07 35.46 -12.93
C THR A 96 0.85 35.66 -14.13
N GLY A 97 1.04 34.63 -14.96
CA GLY A 97 1.98 34.65 -16.09
C GLY A 97 3.46 34.77 -15.68
N GLN A 98 3.76 34.83 -14.37
CA GLN A 98 5.10 34.98 -13.85
C GLN A 98 5.71 33.60 -13.58
N LYS A 99 6.94 33.40 -14.06
CA LYS A 99 7.77 32.25 -13.68
C LYS A 99 8.37 32.53 -12.30
N MET A 100 7.59 32.30 -11.25
CA MET A 100 8.08 32.33 -9.88
C MET A 100 8.67 30.95 -9.58
N VAL A 101 10.01 30.91 -9.46
CA VAL A 101 10.71 29.68 -9.09
C VAL A 101 10.78 29.63 -7.57
N ASP A 102 10.08 28.68 -6.97
CA ASP A 102 10.14 28.39 -5.54
C ASP A 102 10.96 27.12 -5.31
N LEU A 103 12.24 27.32 -5.03
CA LEU A 103 13.18 26.25 -4.72
C LEU A 103 12.89 25.59 -3.37
N GLU A 104 12.28 26.31 -2.42
CA GLU A 104 11.96 25.75 -1.12
C GLU A 104 10.80 24.76 -1.24
N ALA A 105 9.74 25.16 -1.94
CA ALA A 105 8.64 24.27 -2.28
C ALA A 105 9.09 23.08 -3.13
N GLY A 106 9.97 23.31 -4.12
CA GLY A 106 10.55 22.23 -4.93
C GLY A 106 11.31 21.20 -4.09
N ARG A 107 12.12 21.66 -3.14
CA ARG A 107 12.84 20.78 -2.20
C ARG A 107 11.88 19.99 -1.33
N TYR A 108 10.86 20.64 -0.77
CA TYR A 108 9.85 19.98 0.06
C TYR A 108 9.19 18.80 -0.68
N TRP A 109 8.76 18.99 -1.92
CA TRP A 109 8.12 17.92 -2.69
C TRP A 109 9.08 16.77 -3.06
N ILE A 110 10.37 17.08 -3.31
CA ILE A 110 11.39 16.05 -3.52
C ILE A 110 11.64 15.25 -2.24
N ASP A 111 11.63 15.91 -1.09
CA ASP A 111 11.76 15.26 0.22
C ASP A 111 10.53 14.37 0.51
N VAL A 112 9.32 14.79 0.10
CA VAL A 112 8.11 13.95 0.16
C VAL A 112 8.26 12.69 -0.70
N LEU A 113 8.75 12.79 -1.95
CA LEU A 113 9.02 11.62 -2.80
C LEU A 113 10.07 10.69 -2.18
N ALA A 114 11.13 11.26 -1.60
CA ALA A 114 12.16 10.48 -0.92
C ALA A 114 11.61 9.75 0.31
N MET A 115 10.80 10.43 1.12
CA MET A 115 10.12 9.84 2.27
C MET A 115 9.17 8.71 1.84
N LEU A 116 8.39 8.92 0.76
CA LEU A 116 7.51 7.89 0.21
C LEU A 116 8.31 6.64 -0.16
N LYS A 117 9.42 6.78 -0.90
CA LYS A 117 10.30 5.65 -1.24
C LYS A 117 10.77 4.85 -0.02
N GLU A 118 11.13 5.54 1.06
CA GLU A 118 11.55 4.87 2.29
C GLU A 118 10.39 4.16 3.00
N LYS A 119 9.21 4.80 3.05
CA LYS A 119 8.05 4.27 3.77
C LYS A 119 7.30 3.18 3.01
N THR A 120 7.40 3.13 1.68
CA THR A 120 6.74 2.12 0.84
C THR A 120 7.66 0.96 0.47
N LYS A 121 8.93 0.96 0.92
CA LYS A 121 9.89 -0.09 0.62
C LYS A 121 9.37 -1.48 1.01
N GLY A 122 9.41 -2.41 0.06
CA GLY A 122 8.91 -3.78 0.24
C GLY A 122 7.40 -3.95 0.04
N ASN A 123 6.67 -2.86 -0.24
CA ASN A 123 5.25 -2.87 -0.59
C ASN A 123 4.99 -2.36 -2.02
N LEU A 124 6.05 -2.14 -2.80
CA LEU A 124 5.96 -1.71 -4.20
C LEU A 124 6.13 -2.92 -5.13
N SER A 125 5.38 -2.92 -6.23
CA SER A 125 5.68 -3.75 -7.38
C SER A 125 6.96 -3.26 -8.08
N ALA A 126 7.55 -4.10 -8.94
CA ALA A 126 8.76 -3.76 -9.67
C ALA A 126 8.58 -2.53 -10.58
N GLU A 127 7.40 -2.37 -11.17
CA GLU A 127 7.06 -1.23 -12.02
C GLU A 127 6.98 0.06 -11.20
N GLU A 128 6.26 0.05 -10.08
CA GLU A 128 6.12 1.19 -9.19
C GLU A 128 7.46 1.62 -8.59
N GLU A 129 8.30 0.66 -8.18
CA GLU A 129 9.64 0.96 -7.67
C GLU A 129 10.52 1.59 -8.75
N SER A 130 10.51 1.06 -9.97
CA SER A 130 11.26 1.63 -11.10
C SER A 130 10.81 3.05 -11.40
N PHE A 131 9.49 3.27 -11.50
CA PHE A 131 8.90 4.57 -11.80
C PHE A 131 9.20 5.61 -10.71
N LEU A 132 9.07 5.24 -9.44
CA LEU A 132 9.41 6.11 -8.31
C LEU A 132 10.89 6.49 -8.32
N ASN A 133 11.78 5.55 -8.64
CA ASN A 133 13.22 5.82 -8.76
C ASN A 133 13.53 6.78 -9.90
N GLU A 134 12.87 6.60 -11.05
CA GLU A 134 13.05 7.45 -12.23
C GLU A 134 12.62 8.89 -11.96
N ILE A 135 11.39 9.10 -11.46
CA ILE A 135 10.88 10.45 -11.12
C ILE A 135 11.78 11.13 -10.10
N LEU A 136 12.21 10.39 -9.07
CA LEU A 136 13.04 10.94 -8.01
C LEU A 136 14.43 11.33 -8.50
N ALA A 137 15.01 10.58 -9.46
CA ALA A 137 16.26 10.96 -10.11
C ALA A 137 16.07 12.21 -11.00
N GLU A 138 15.01 12.23 -11.82
CA GLU A 138 14.72 13.33 -12.73
C GLU A 138 14.48 14.65 -11.97
N THR A 139 13.58 14.64 -10.99
CA THR A 139 13.22 15.83 -10.20
C THR A 139 14.41 16.38 -9.41
N ARG A 140 15.30 15.53 -8.89
CA ARG A 140 16.55 15.97 -8.24
C ARG A 140 17.50 16.65 -9.21
N MET A 141 17.64 16.12 -10.43
CA MET A 141 18.47 16.74 -11.45
C MET A 141 17.90 18.08 -11.90
N GLN A 142 16.59 18.15 -12.13
CA GLN A 142 15.89 19.40 -12.44
C GLN A 142 16.09 20.43 -11.34
N TYR A 143 15.96 20.04 -10.06
CA TYR A 143 16.22 20.91 -8.93
C TYR A 143 17.63 21.50 -8.93
N VAL A 144 18.66 20.67 -9.07
CA VAL A 144 20.05 21.12 -9.10
C VAL A 144 20.31 22.09 -10.25
N GLN A 145 19.75 21.82 -11.44
CA GLN A 145 19.85 22.72 -12.57
C GLN A 145 19.19 24.07 -12.28
N MET A 146 18.00 24.06 -11.70
CA MET A 146 17.28 25.29 -11.35
C MET A 146 18.00 26.11 -10.28
N VAL A 147 18.58 25.47 -9.26
CA VAL A 147 19.41 26.14 -8.25
C VAL A 147 20.59 26.86 -8.90
N ARG A 148 21.30 26.20 -9.83
CA ARG A 148 22.43 26.84 -10.54
C ARG A 148 21.97 28.04 -11.37
N LEU A 149 20.86 27.90 -12.09
CA LEU A 149 20.31 28.96 -12.93
C LEU A 149 19.83 30.17 -12.11
N THR A 150 19.22 29.95 -10.96
CA THR A 150 18.79 31.05 -10.07
C THR A 150 20.00 31.76 -9.46
N GLU A 151 21.02 31.03 -9.02
CA GLU A 151 22.27 31.61 -8.52
C GLU A 151 22.98 32.47 -9.57
N GLU A 152 23.11 31.99 -10.80
CA GLU A 152 23.72 32.75 -11.90
C GLU A 152 22.93 34.02 -12.22
N ARG A 153 21.58 33.94 -12.24
CA ARG A 153 20.72 35.12 -12.43
C ARG A 153 20.89 36.14 -11.31
N LEU A 154 20.95 35.70 -10.06
CA LEU A 154 21.15 36.58 -8.92
C LEU A 154 22.52 37.27 -8.97
N LYS A 155 23.59 36.53 -9.28
CA LYS A 155 24.95 37.08 -9.49
C LYS A 155 24.98 38.12 -10.60
N ALA A 156 24.37 37.81 -11.75
CA ALA A 156 24.29 38.74 -12.88
C ALA A 156 23.45 39.99 -12.55
N GLN A 157 22.38 39.85 -11.77
CA GLN A 157 21.56 40.98 -11.33
C GLN A 157 22.30 41.86 -10.32
N ALA A 158 23.05 41.28 -9.38
CA ALA A 158 23.90 42.02 -8.47
C ALA A 158 24.99 42.80 -9.22
N ALA A 159 25.71 42.16 -10.14
CA ALA A 159 26.73 42.83 -10.96
C ALA A 159 26.17 44.01 -11.77
N LYS A 160 24.93 43.91 -12.27
CA LYS A 160 24.24 45.02 -12.97
C LYS A 160 23.83 46.15 -12.02
N LYS A 161 23.39 45.84 -10.80
CA LYS A 161 23.02 46.83 -9.77
C LYS A 161 24.21 47.60 -9.21
N PHE A 162 25.43 47.06 -9.30
CA PHE A 162 26.67 47.73 -8.88
C PHE A 162 27.48 48.31 -10.06
N SER A 163 26.86 48.51 -11.23
CA SER A 163 27.54 48.99 -12.43
C SER A 163 28.03 50.44 -12.31
N ALA A 164 29.13 50.76 -12.99
CA ALA A 164 29.96 51.97 -12.88
C ALA A 164 29.24 53.34 -12.86
N LYS A 165 27.98 53.39 -13.31
CA LYS A 165 27.14 54.60 -13.27
C LYS A 165 26.76 55.03 -11.84
N ASP A 166 26.72 54.09 -10.89
CA ASP A 166 26.43 54.36 -9.47
C ASP A 166 27.69 54.65 -8.65
N ILE A 167 28.86 54.18 -9.09
CA ILE A 167 30.14 54.41 -8.41
C ILE A 167 30.72 55.79 -8.74
N LEU A 168 30.50 56.32 -9.95
CA LEU A 168 31.17 57.55 -10.39
C LEU A 168 30.54 58.87 -9.91
N GLY A 169 29.36 58.84 -9.27
CA GLY A 169 28.61 60.05 -8.90
C GLY A 169 28.16 60.83 -10.13
N LYS A 170 26.86 61.14 -10.24
CA LYS A 170 26.37 62.07 -11.28
C LYS A 170 27.16 63.39 -11.15
N ARG A 171 28.02 63.69 -12.13
CA ARG A 171 28.50 65.06 -12.36
C ARG A 171 27.38 65.91 -12.90
#